data_AF-A0A1V5A4I2-F1
#
_entry.id   AF-A0A1V5A4I2-F1
#
_cell.length_a   1.000
_cell.length_b   1.000
_cell.length_c   1.000
_cell.angle_alpha   90.00
_cell.angle_beta   90.00
_cell.angle_gamma   90.00
#
_symmetry.space_group_name_H-M   'P 1'
#
loop_
_entity.id
_entity.type
_entity.pdbx_description
1 polymer ?
#
loop_
_entity_poly.entity_id
_entity_poly.type
_entity_poly.pdbx_seq_one_letter_code
_entity_poly.pdbx_strand_id
1 'polypeptide(L)'
;MVMKEVVWHVEQGGTGYITIADREAHAVRDIPWTKCDEYGREYLECLYALGYRGHTYFQSRNRQLADLAFEAATRVNFSELQAIYGFSDETALAHAESVITQVADILYPQVHSTPAPTIVPVGIDQDPHIRLTRGVAHKLRMFTVEERDGYISVRSKNAPSAALEEVHRRFAGSRKYEGHVDIPGGRCSDVSATVRQIEIGHGGYGFFTPSSTYHRFIPGLQGGKMSSSVPESTITFTEPDNVVRKKVMAALTGGRPTLAEQKEQGGEPDRCPLFLLNLFHMVNDDGELAELRRRCLEGEMMCGQCKKETAERVLAFVRDFRERMEAVAHLVKVE
;
A
#
# COMPACT_ATOMS: atom_id res chain seq x y z
N MET A 1 -5.30 -7.12 -5.24
CA MET A 1 -6.14 -6.10 -4.59
C MET A 1 -5.42 -4.76 -4.56
N VAL A 2 -4.29 -4.65 -3.85
CA VAL A 2 -3.50 -3.42 -3.72
C VAL A 2 -3.23 -2.68 -5.04
N MET A 3 -2.69 -3.38 -6.06
CA MET A 3 -2.40 -2.74 -7.34
C MET A 3 -3.66 -2.17 -8.03
N LYS A 4 -4.82 -2.85 -7.92
CA LYS A 4 -6.09 -2.35 -8.46
C LYS A 4 -6.57 -1.10 -7.72
N GLU A 5 -6.39 -1.03 -6.40
CA GLU A 5 -6.71 0.16 -5.60
C GLU A 5 -5.85 1.36 -6.02
N VAL A 6 -4.54 1.15 -6.21
CA VAL A 6 -3.64 2.22 -6.68
C VAL A 6 -4.02 2.66 -8.10
N VAL A 7 -4.26 1.73 -9.02
CA VAL A 7 -4.73 2.05 -10.38
C VAL A 7 -6.01 2.88 -10.33
N TRP A 8 -6.99 2.46 -9.51
CA TRP A 8 -8.24 3.20 -9.35
C TRP A 8 -8.00 4.64 -8.89
N HIS A 9 -7.15 4.86 -7.88
CA HIS A 9 -6.81 6.21 -7.42
C HIS A 9 -6.14 7.06 -8.51
N VAL A 10 -5.30 6.46 -9.35
CA VAL A 10 -4.69 7.13 -10.50
C VAL A 10 -5.74 7.51 -11.54
N GLU A 11 -6.68 6.61 -11.84
CA GLU A 11 -7.80 6.89 -12.75
C GLU A 11 -8.72 8.00 -12.23
N GLN A 12 -8.81 8.17 -10.91
CA GLN A 12 -9.52 9.30 -10.28
C GLN A 12 -8.71 10.61 -10.26
N GLY A 13 -7.53 10.65 -10.89
CA GLY A 13 -6.69 11.85 -11.01
C GLY A 13 -5.58 11.98 -9.96
N GLY A 14 -5.31 10.93 -9.18
CA GLY A 14 -4.16 10.89 -8.27
C GLY A 14 -2.84 10.68 -9.00
N THR A 15 -1.75 11.24 -8.46
CA THR A 15 -0.39 10.95 -8.95
C THR A 15 0.11 9.65 -8.32
N GLY A 16 0.18 8.58 -9.12
CA GLY A 16 0.59 7.25 -8.65
C GLY A 16 2.09 7.10 -8.47
N TYR A 17 2.49 6.38 -7.42
CA TYR A 17 3.85 5.88 -7.22
C TYR A 17 3.80 4.40 -6.83
N ILE A 18 4.59 3.56 -7.50
CA ILE A 18 4.81 2.16 -7.15
C ILE A 18 6.31 1.90 -7.09
N THR A 19 6.76 1.29 -5.99
CA THR A 19 8.16 0.91 -5.77
C THR A 19 8.33 -0.59 -6.01
N ILE A 20 9.45 -0.97 -6.62
CA ILE A 20 9.96 -2.34 -6.61
C ILE A 20 10.96 -2.43 -5.47
N ALA A 21 10.58 -3.14 -4.40
CA ALA A 21 11.33 -3.26 -3.15
C ALA A 21 12.50 -4.26 -3.24
N ASP A 22 13.38 -4.06 -4.21
CA ASP A 22 14.50 -4.96 -4.52
C ASP A 22 15.59 -5.00 -3.44
N ARG A 23 15.81 -3.90 -2.69
CA ARG A 23 16.71 -3.90 -1.53
C ARG A 23 16.19 -4.78 -0.40
N GLU A 24 14.90 -4.68 -0.08
CA GLU A 24 14.26 -5.53 0.92
C GLU A 24 14.28 -7.00 0.48
N ALA A 25 13.93 -7.27 -0.77
CA ALA A 25 13.95 -8.62 -1.34
C ALA A 25 15.35 -9.27 -1.19
N HIS A 26 16.41 -8.50 -1.48
CA HIS A 26 17.78 -8.96 -1.30
C HIS A 26 18.15 -9.14 0.19
N ALA A 27 17.90 -8.12 1.02
CA ALA A 27 18.36 -8.08 2.40
C ALA A 27 17.62 -9.04 3.34
N VAL A 28 16.33 -9.30 3.09
CA VAL A 28 15.46 -10.04 4.01
C VAL A 28 15.15 -11.44 3.48
N ARG A 29 15.03 -11.58 2.15
CA ARG A 29 14.63 -12.85 1.51
C ARG A 29 15.78 -13.56 0.79
N ASP A 30 16.99 -13.00 0.88
CA ASP A 30 18.21 -13.53 0.24
C ASP A 30 18.03 -13.76 -1.27
N ILE A 31 17.23 -12.91 -1.93
CA ILE A 31 17.00 -12.99 -3.37
C ILE A 31 18.20 -12.35 -4.10
N PRO A 32 18.86 -13.06 -5.03
CA PRO A 32 19.94 -12.47 -5.81
C PRO A 32 19.47 -11.28 -6.65
N TRP A 33 20.31 -10.26 -6.83
CA TRP A 33 19.99 -9.07 -7.62
C TRP A 33 19.45 -9.37 -9.03
N THR A 34 20.02 -10.39 -9.69
CA THR A 34 19.54 -10.84 -11.01
C THR A 34 18.10 -11.35 -10.97
N LYS A 35 17.69 -11.98 -9.87
CA LYS A 35 16.30 -12.41 -9.63
C LYS A 35 15.39 -11.27 -9.19
N CYS A 36 15.90 -10.30 -8.42
CA CYS A 36 15.16 -9.07 -8.14
C CYS A 36 14.78 -8.33 -9.43
N ASP A 37 15.69 -8.25 -10.39
CA ASP A 37 15.42 -7.65 -11.70
C ASP A 37 14.38 -8.44 -12.51
N GLU A 38 14.47 -9.77 -12.52
CA GLU A 38 13.51 -10.66 -13.19
C GLU A 38 12.09 -10.48 -12.61
N TYR A 39 11.96 -10.56 -11.29
CA TYR A 39 10.66 -10.36 -10.64
C TYR A 39 10.17 -8.92 -10.78
N GLY A 40 11.06 -7.93 -10.66
CA GLY A 40 10.69 -6.53 -10.89
C GLY A 40 10.07 -6.31 -12.27
N ARG A 41 10.62 -6.93 -13.33
CA ARG A 41 10.02 -6.89 -14.68
C ARG A 41 8.62 -7.48 -14.69
N GLU A 42 8.46 -8.71 -14.20
CA GLU A 42 7.16 -9.40 -14.18
C GLU A 42 6.09 -8.59 -13.42
N TYR A 43 6.48 -7.99 -12.29
CA TYR A 43 5.58 -7.12 -11.50
C TYR A 43 5.17 -5.87 -12.26
N LEU A 44 6.09 -5.22 -12.99
CA LEU A 44 5.80 -4.04 -13.80
C LEU A 44 4.91 -4.39 -15.00
N GLU A 45 5.13 -5.52 -15.66
CA GLU A 45 4.25 -6.01 -16.74
C GLU A 45 2.82 -6.18 -16.23
N CYS A 46 2.65 -6.86 -15.08
CA CYS A 46 1.34 -7.01 -14.45
C CYS A 46 0.71 -5.65 -14.10
N LEU A 47 1.49 -4.73 -13.54
CA LEU A 47 1.02 -3.42 -13.14
C LEU A 47 0.53 -2.59 -14.33
N TYR A 48 1.28 -2.57 -15.44
CA TYR A 48 0.88 -1.87 -16.66
C TYR A 48 -0.30 -2.55 -17.35
N ALA A 49 -0.39 -3.89 -17.29
CA ALA A 49 -1.53 -4.64 -17.83
C ALA A 49 -2.84 -4.34 -17.08
N LEU A 50 -2.74 -3.97 -15.79
CA LEU A 50 -3.85 -3.46 -15.00
C LEU A 50 -4.25 -2.02 -15.39
N GLY A 51 -3.50 -1.33 -16.25
CA GLY A 51 -3.80 0.02 -16.70
C GLY A 51 -3.11 1.14 -15.91
N TYR A 52 -2.13 0.82 -15.06
CA TYR A 52 -1.42 1.81 -14.27
C TYR A 52 -0.66 2.83 -15.14
N ARG A 53 -0.83 4.11 -14.83
CA ARG A 53 -0.15 5.24 -15.47
C ARG A 53 0.41 6.20 -14.43
N GLY A 54 1.52 5.83 -13.81
CA GLY A 54 2.18 6.65 -12.80
C GLY A 54 3.68 6.41 -12.75
N HIS A 55 4.32 6.88 -11.68
CA HIS A 55 5.75 6.69 -11.48
C HIS A 55 6.03 5.28 -10.95
N THR A 56 7.09 4.68 -11.46
CA THR A 56 7.64 3.41 -10.97
C THR A 56 9.14 3.52 -10.79
N TYR A 57 9.70 2.88 -9.78
CA TYR A 57 11.16 2.86 -9.58
C TYR A 57 11.60 1.63 -8.79
N PHE A 58 12.88 1.29 -8.90
CA PHE A 58 13.55 0.29 -8.06
C PHE A 58 14.27 0.99 -6.91
N GLN A 59 14.18 0.45 -5.69
CA GLN A 59 14.86 1.05 -4.53
C GLN A 59 16.38 1.11 -4.74
N SER A 60 16.98 0.09 -5.35
CA SER A 60 18.44 0.06 -5.61
C SER A 60 18.92 1.17 -6.55
N ARG A 61 18.05 1.68 -7.43
CA ARG A 61 18.38 2.62 -8.52
C ARG A 61 17.97 4.06 -8.22
N ASN A 62 17.30 4.31 -7.10
CA ASN A 62 16.79 5.62 -6.75
C ASN A 62 17.68 6.32 -5.71
N ARG A 63 18.55 7.22 -6.17
CA ARG A 63 19.49 7.94 -5.28
C ARG A 63 18.76 8.89 -4.32
N GLN A 64 17.76 9.60 -4.79
CA GLN A 64 16.97 10.52 -3.96
C GLN A 64 16.25 9.77 -2.83
N LEU A 65 15.71 8.58 -3.13
CA LEU A 65 15.14 7.70 -2.11
C LEU A 65 16.19 7.28 -1.08
N ALA A 66 17.39 6.88 -1.52
CA ALA A 66 18.46 6.48 -0.62
C ALA A 66 18.89 7.62 0.32
N ASP A 67 19.01 8.84 -0.20
CA ASP A 67 19.33 10.01 0.62
C ASP A 67 18.17 10.34 1.59
N LEU A 68 16.91 10.22 1.15
CA LEU A 68 15.73 10.39 2.02
C LEU A 68 15.65 9.31 3.11
N ALA A 69 15.99 8.05 2.80
CA ALA A 69 16.05 6.96 3.77
C ALA A 69 17.11 7.24 4.84
N PHE A 70 18.26 7.76 4.45
CA PHE A 70 19.28 8.18 5.41
C PHE A 70 18.75 9.27 6.36
N GLU A 71 18.10 10.30 5.81
CA GLU A 71 17.50 11.38 6.60
C GLU A 71 16.39 10.86 7.54
N ALA A 72 15.55 9.94 7.07
CA ALA A 72 14.55 9.26 7.89
C ALA A 72 15.17 8.45 9.03
N ALA A 73 16.29 7.76 8.78
CA ALA A 73 16.99 6.97 9.79
C ALA A 73 17.44 7.83 10.98
N THR A 74 17.82 9.09 10.75
CA THR A 74 18.20 10.02 11.84
C THR A 74 17.08 10.28 12.85
N ARG A 75 15.83 9.91 12.52
CA ARG A 75 14.61 10.14 13.32
C ARG A 75 14.01 8.88 13.90
N VAL A 76 14.66 7.73 13.74
CA VAL A 76 14.19 6.43 14.26
C VAL A 76 15.22 5.85 15.21
N ASN A 77 14.78 5.54 16.43
CA ASN A 77 15.62 4.83 17.39
C ASN A 77 15.50 3.32 17.21
N PHE A 78 16.57 2.58 17.53
CA PHE A 78 16.55 1.11 17.43
C PHE A 78 15.48 0.46 18.33
N SER A 79 15.18 1.06 19.49
CA SER A 79 14.10 0.60 20.36
C SER A 79 12.71 0.70 19.72
N GLU A 80 12.48 1.67 18.83
CA GLU A 80 11.24 1.75 18.04
C GLU A 80 11.17 0.59 17.04
N LEU A 81 12.29 0.24 16.40
CA LEU A 81 12.36 -0.90 15.46
C LEU A 81 12.16 -2.24 16.18
N GLN A 82 12.77 -2.42 17.34
CA GLN A 82 12.57 -3.61 18.18
C GLN A 82 11.09 -3.77 18.59
N ALA A 83 10.43 -2.69 18.99
CA ALA A 83 9.02 -2.73 19.40
C ALA A 83 8.07 -3.09 18.25
N ILE A 84 8.37 -2.67 17.02
CA ILE A 84 7.49 -2.85 15.86
C ILE A 84 7.77 -4.18 15.13
N TYR A 85 9.05 -4.52 14.94
CA TYR A 85 9.48 -5.64 14.09
C TYR A 85 10.13 -6.79 14.86
N GLY A 86 10.33 -6.64 16.17
CA GLY A 86 10.99 -7.66 16.99
C GLY A 86 12.49 -7.79 16.75
N PHE A 87 13.14 -6.74 16.23
CA PHE A 87 14.57 -6.77 15.96
C PHE A 87 15.40 -6.99 17.23
N SER A 88 16.45 -7.79 17.07
CA SER A 88 17.44 -8.13 18.08
C SER A 88 18.84 -7.76 17.60
N ASP A 89 19.84 -7.99 18.44
CA ASP A 89 21.27 -7.90 18.10
C ASP A 89 21.70 -8.86 16.97
N GLU A 90 20.92 -9.90 16.69
CA GLU A 90 21.13 -10.82 15.57
C GLU A 90 20.53 -10.30 14.25
N THR A 91 19.72 -9.24 14.28
CA THR A 91 19.10 -8.70 13.07
C THR A 91 20.12 -7.99 12.20
N ALA A 92 20.22 -8.42 10.93
CA ALA A 92 21.12 -7.79 9.96
C ALA A 92 20.80 -6.29 9.78
N LEU A 93 21.83 -5.45 9.74
CA LEU A 93 21.67 -4.01 9.52
C LEU A 93 20.94 -3.69 8.21
N ALA A 94 21.12 -4.52 7.18
CA ALA A 94 20.41 -4.37 5.91
C ALA A 94 18.89 -4.58 6.05
N HIS A 95 18.44 -5.44 6.98
CA HIS A 95 17.01 -5.60 7.29
C HIS A 95 16.48 -4.38 8.05
N ALA A 96 17.27 -3.79 8.95
CA ALA A 96 16.89 -2.53 9.59
C ALA A 96 16.82 -1.37 8.58
N GLU A 97 17.78 -1.29 7.65
CA GLU A 97 17.79 -0.30 6.57
C GLU A 97 16.59 -0.46 5.63
N SER A 98 16.19 -1.69 5.29
CA SER A 98 15.06 -1.91 4.38
C SER A 98 13.74 -1.37 4.95
N VAL A 99 13.52 -1.47 6.26
CA VAL A 99 12.38 -0.86 6.95
C VAL A 99 12.41 0.68 6.81
N ILE A 100 13.57 1.29 6.96
CA ILE A 100 13.70 2.74 6.80
C ILE A 100 13.53 3.15 5.33
N THR A 101 14.01 2.35 4.39
CA THR A 101 13.78 2.55 2.95
C THR A 101 12.29 2.52 2.62
N GLN A 102 11.50 1.64 3.23
CA GLN A 102 10.04 1.61 3.07
C GLN A 102 9.35 2.86 3.65
N VAL A 103 9.83 3.40 4.79
CA VAL A 103 9.37 4.69 5.31
C VAL A 103 9.64 5.80 4.28
N ALA A 104 10.84 5.79 3.69
CA ALA A 104 11.20 6.74 2.64
C ALA A 104 10.37 6.55 1.37
N ASP A 105 10.00 5.32 0.98
CA ASP A 105 9.14 5.05 -0.18
C ASP A 105 7.78 5.76 -0.05
N ILE A 106 7.20 5.79 1.15
CA ILE A 106 5.92 6.46 1.39
C ILE A 106 6.05 7.99 1.33
N LEU A 107 7.21 8.53 1.74
CA LEU A 107 7.46 9.98 1.77
C LEU A 107 8.06 10.51 0.46
N TYR A 108 8.70 9.65 -0.33
CA TYR A 108 9.39 9.97 -1.57
C TYR A 108 8.53 10.72 -2.59
N PRO A 109 7.23 10.39 -2.81
CA PRO A 109 6.36 11.15 -3.69
C PRO A 109 6.32 12.66 -3.37
N GLN A 110 6.45 13.02 -2.09
CA GLN A 110 6.43 14.40 -1.62
C GLN A 110 7.78 15.11 -1.74
N VAL A 111 8.85 14.40 -2.05
CA VAL A 111 10.18 14.96 -2.35
C VAL A 111 10.41 15.02 -3.86
N HIS A 112 10.02 13.96 -4.57
CA HIS A 112 10.12 13.89 -6.03
C HIS A 112 9.18 14.88 -6.72
N SER A 113 8.00 15.10 -6.15
CA SER A 113 7.04 16.13 -6.59
C SER A 113 6.83 17.16 -5.47
N THR A 114 5.92 18.11 -5.69
CA THR A 114 5.49 19.02 -4.62
C THR A 114 4.82 18.23 -3.50
N PRO A 115 5.14 18.50 -2.21
CA PRO A 115 4.46 17.87 -1.10
C PRO A 115 2.93 17.99 -1.20
N ALA A 116 2.25 16.85 -1.09
CA ALA A 116 0.81 16.74 -1.22
C ALA A 116 0.27 15.69 -0.24
N PRO A 117 -1.03 15.76 0.14
CA PRO A 117 -1.68 14.69 0.89
C PRO A 117 -1.49 13.34 0.19
N THR A 118 -0.96 12.36 0.92
CA THR A 118 -0.66 11.01 0.42
C THR A 118 -1.62 9.99 1.02
N ILE A 119 -2.09 9.04 0.22
CA ILE A 119 -2.90 7.89 0.65
C ILE A 119 -2.15 6.60 0.34
N VAL A 120 -2.04 5.71 1.33
CA VAL A 120 -1.33 4.43 1.20
C VAL A 120 -2.31 3.27 1.46
N PRO A 121 -2.67 2.49 0.43
CA PRO A 121 -3.47 1.29 0.61
C PRO A 121 -2.65 0.16 1.23
N VAL A 122 -3.09 -0.38 2.38
CA VAL A 122 -2.35 -1.41 3.12
C VAL A 122 -3.25 -2.47 3.75
N GLY A 123 -2.65 -3.61 4.09
CA GLY A 123 -3.27 -4.57 5.01
C GLY A 123 -3.28 -4.04 6.45
N ILE A 124 -4.20 -4.54 7.28
CA ILE A 124 -4.33 -4.12 8.69
C ILE A 124 -3.08 -4.40 9.53
N ASP A 125 -2.33 -5.43 9.18
CA ASP A 125 -1.06 -5.83 9.77
C ASP A 125 0.07 -4.81 9.55
N GLN A 126 -0.07 -3.93 8.55
CA GLN A 126 0.92 -2.90 8.23
C GLN A 126 0.68 -1.57 8.97
N ASP A 127 -0.37 -1.46 9.79
CA ASP A 127 -0.66 -0.26 10.58
C ASP A 127 0.53 0.21 11.45
N PRO A 128 1.30 -0.67 12.12
CA PRO A 128 2.48 -0.24 12.86
C PRO A 128 3.52 0.49 11.99
N HIS A 129 3.74 0.04 10.75
CA HIS A 129 4.65 0.68 9.80
C HIS A 129 4.11 2.06 9.35
N ILE A 130 2.81 2.17 9.12
CA ILE A 130 2.17 3.46 8.80
C ILE A 130 2.31 4.45 9.97
N ARG A 131 2.15 3.98 11.22
CA ARG A 131 2.36 4.82 12.41
C ARG A 131 3.80 5.30 12.55
N LEU A 132 4.77 4.41 12.32
CA LEU A 132 6.19 4.78 12.26
C LEU A 132 6.41 5.88 11.22
N THR A 133 5.90 5.68 10.01
CA THR A 133 6.05 6.64 8.91
C THR A 133 5.44 8.01 9.24
N ARG A 134 4.24 8.05 9.85
CA ARG A 134 3.63 9.30 10.33
C ARG A 134 4.51 10.00 11.37
N GLY A 135 5.07 9.22 12.30
CA GLY A 135 6.01 9.71 13.31
C GLY A 135 7.26 10.33 12.68
N VAL A 136 7.87 9.64 11.73
CA VAL A 136 9.06 10.11 11.00
C VAL A 136 8.74 11.37 10.18
N ALA A 137 7.65 11.36 9.41
CA ALA A 137 7.20 12.53 8.65
C ALA A 137 7.04 13.75 9.54
N HIS A 138 6.40 13.59 10.71
CA HIS A 138 6.28 14.66 11.69
C HIS A 138 7.63 15.08 12.27
N LYS A 139 8.51 14.14 12.66
CA LYS A 139 9.86 14.41 13.20
C LYS A 139 10.75 15.17 12.19
N LEU A 140 10.56 14.97 10.89
CA LEU A 140 11.28 15.67 9.82
C LEU A 140 10.74 17.08 9.49
N ARG A 141 9.56 17.46 10.01
CA ARG A 141 9.05 18.83 9.89
C ARG A 141 9.85 19.81 10.75
N MET A 142 10.03 21.03 10.24
CA MET A 142 10.63 22.14 11.00
C MET A 142 9.70 22.68 12.10
N PHE A 143 8.40 22.61 11.87
CA PHE A 143 7.38 23.19 12.74
C PHE A 143 6.30 22.17 13.13
N THR A 144 5.74 22.37 14.32
CA THR A 144 4.47 21.78 14.74
C THR A 144 3.40 22.87 14.75
N VAL A 145 2.26 22.62 14.11
CA VAL A 145 1.12 23.55 14.08
C VAL A 145 -0.02 22.95 14.89
N GLU A 146 -0.43 23.65 15.94
CA GLU A 146 -1.44 23.19 16.90
C GLU A 146 -2.53 24.24 17.03
N GLU A 147 -3.78 23.79 16.98
CA GLU A 147 -4.92 24.63 17.38
C GLU A 147 -5.02 24.65 18.91
N ARG A 148 -5.14 25.85 19.48
CA ARG A 148 -5.29 26.10 20.91
C ARG A 148 -6.53 26.97 21.13
N ASP A 149 -6.93 27.11 22.39
CA ASP A 149 -8.13 27.88 22.73
C ASP A 149 -7.98 29.36 22.31
N GLY A 150 -8.64 29.72 21.20
CA GLY A 150 -8.64 31.06 20.63
C GLY A 150 -7.48 31.43 19.69
N TYR A 151 -6.52 30.53 19.43
CA TYR A 151 -5.38 30.82 18.54
C TYR A 151 -4.70 29.56 17.98
N ILE A 152 -3.86 29.73 16.96
CA ILE A 152 -3.04 28.65 16.38
C ILE A 152 -1.58 28.88 16.75
N SER A 153 -0.95 27.90 17.39
CA SER A 153 0.46 27.93 17.80
C SER A 153 1.32 27.23 16.76
N VAL A 154 2.28 27.95 16.18
CA VAL A 154 3.34 27.39 15.32
C VAL A 154 4.62 27.29 16.13
N ARG A 155 4.95 26.07 16.59
CA ARG A 155 6.12 25.79 17.42
C ARG A 155 7.29 25.34 16.57
N SER A 156 8.45 25.97 16.75
CA SER A 156 9.70 25.50 16.15
C SER A 156 10.17 24.21 16.82
N LYS A 157 10.62 23.25 16.01
CA LYS A 157 11.28 22.01 16.48
C LYS A 157 12.79 22.14 16.28
N ASN A 158 13.18 22.40 15.04
CA ASN A 158 14.54 22.58 14.57
C ASN A 158 14.59 23.63 13.44
N ALA A 159 13.60 24.52 13.38
CA ALA A 159 13.54 25.54 12.35
C ALA A 159 14.64 26.59 12.59
N PRO A 160 15.37 27.02 11.53
CA PRO A 160 16.26 28.18 11.62
C PRO A 160 15.50 29.42 12.11
N SER A 161 16.14 30.31 12.86
CA SER A 161 15.48 31.52 13.39
C SER A 161 14.84 32.37 12.29
N ALA A 162 15.46 32.43 11.11
CA ALA A 162 14.93 33.10 9.93
C ALA A 162 13.58 32.51 9.47
N ALA A 163 13.38 31.19 9.55
CA ALA A 163 12.13 30.56 9.17
C ALA A 163 11.00 30.88 10.17
N LEU A 164 11.31 30.93 11.47
CA LEU A 164 10.34 31.33 12.50
C LEU A 164 9.97 32.82 12.37
N GLU A 165 10.93 33.66 12.01
CA GLU A 165 10.71 35.07 11.69
C GLU A 165 9.79 35.23 10.47
N GLU A 166 9.99 34.41 9.46
CA GLU A 166 9.14 34.39 8.28
C GLU A 166 7.69 34.05 8.62
N VAL A 167 7.48 33.07 9.49
CA VAL A 167 6.13 32.75 10.01
C VAL A 167 5.50 33.98 10.63
N HIS A 168 6.19 34.63 11.57
CA HIS A 168 5.67 35.85 12.22
C HIS A 168 5.34 36.96 11.22
N ARG A 169 6.22 37.17 10.22
CA ARG A 169 6.04 38.17 9.16
C ARG A 169 4.82 37.88 8.27
N ARG A 170 4.54 36.60 7.99
CA ARG A 170 3.45 36.19 7.09
C ARG A 170 2.07 36.28 7.74
N PHE A 171 2.00 36.21 9.07
CA PHE A 171 0.75 36.30 9.82
C PHE A 171 0.66 37.61 10.59
N ALA A 172 -0.01 38.61 10.01
CA ALA A 172 -0.25 39.90 10.66
C ALA A 172 -1.00 39.72 11.98
N GLY A 173 -0.55 40.43 13.03
CA GLY A 173 -1.14 40.32 14.38
C GLY A 173 -0.71 39.10 15.18
N SER A 174 0.15 38.23 14.62
CA SER A 174 0.76 37.14 15.38
C SER A 174 1.73 37.66 16.46
N ARG A 175 1.96 36.85 17.50
CA ARG A 175 2.91 37.12 18.58
C ARG A 175 4.08 36.14 18.50
N LYS A 176 5.29 36.66 18.36
CA LYS A 176 6.53 35.84 18.35
C LYS A 176 7.08 35.69 19.75
N TYR A 177 7.45 34.46 20.08
CA TYR A 177 8.20 34.08 21.27
C TYR A 177 9.49 33.35 20.84
N GLU A 178 10.38 33.02 21.78
CA GLU A 178 11.70 32.44 21.49
C GLU A 178 11.62 31.14 20.67
N GLY A 179 10.59 30.31 20.88
CA GLY A 179 10.43 29.01 20.19
C GLY A 179 9.12 28.80 19.44
N HIS A 180 8.22 29.80 19.40
CA HIS A 180 6.92 29.65 18.75
C HIS A 180 6.33 30.99 18.31
N VAL A 181 5.37 30.93 17.39
CA VAL A 181 4.56 32.07 16.95
C VAL A 181 3.09 31.72 17.15
N ASP A 182 2.38 32.58 17.89
CA ASP A 182 0.94 32.43 18.13
C ASP A 182 0.16 33.33 17.18
N ILE A 183 -0.77 32.73 16.43
CA ILE A 183 -1.56 33.38 15.39
C ILE A 183 -3.01 33.46 15.87
N PRO A 184 -3.53 34.65 16.21
CA PRO A 184 -4.91 34.80 16.63
C PRO A 184 -5.87 34.66 15.43
N GLY A 185 -6.85 33.76 15.54
CA GLY A 185 -7.84 33.50 14.49
C GLY A 185 -7.30 32.80 13.24
N GLY A 186 -8.20 32.51 12.30
CA GLY A 186 -7.91 31.73 11.08
C GLY A 186 -8.19 30.23 11.24
N ARG A 187 -8.05 29.47 10.15
CA ARG A 187 -8.20 28.01 10.15
C ARG A 187 -6.84 27.33 10.25
N CYS A 188 -6.74 26.30 11.08
CA CYS A 188 -5.51 25.53 11.26
C CYS A 188 -4.97 24.97 9.92
N SER A 189 -5.86 24.61 8.99
CA SER A 189 -5.49 24.17 7.63
C SER A 189 -4.73 25.24 6.83
N ASP A 190 -5.16 26.50 6.93
CA ASP A 190 -4.60 27.61 6.15
C ASP A 190 -3.25 28.03 6.73
N VAL A 191 -3.15 28.05 8.06
CA VAL A 191 -1.88 28.26 8.76
C VAL A 191 -0.89 27.15 8.40
N SER A 192 -1.31 25.90 8.50
CA SER A 192 -0.47 24.73 8.17
C SER A 192 0.03 24.75 6.73
N ALA A 193 -0.81 25.17 5.77
CA ALA A 193 -0.43 25.30 4.37
C ALA A 193 0.65 26.37 4.18
N THR A 194 0.51 27.53 4.82
CA THR A 194 1.48 28.63 4.72
C THR A 194 2.81 28.28 5.40
N VAL A 195 2.76 27.72 6.61
CA VAL A 195 3.95 27.27 7.34
C VAL A 195 4.72 26.22 6.55
N ARG A 196 4.03 25.34 5.83
CA ARG A 196 4.66 24.36 4.92
C ARG A 196 5.43 25.04 3.77
N GLN A 197 4.86 26.08 3.15
CA GLN A 197 5.56 26.82 2.09
C GLN A 197 6.81 27.53 2.62
N ILE A 198 6.74 28.08 3.82
CA ILE A 198 7.89 28.68 4.52
C ILE A 198 8.96 27.61 4.76
N GLU A 199 8.57 26.47 5.33
CA GLU A 199 9.48 25.35 5.58
C GLU A 199 10.22 24.91 4.31
N ILE A 200 9.50 24.74 3.19
CA ILE A 200 10.10 24.40 1.89
C ILE A 200 11.08 25.49 1.43
N GLY A 201 10.70 26.76 1.55
CA GLY A 201 11.56 27.90 1.19
C GLY A 201 12.86 27.98 2.01
N HIS A 202 12.90 27.35 3.18
CA HIS A 202 14.08 27.26 4.04
C HIS A 202 14.80 25.90 3.96
N GLY A 203 14.50 25.08 2.93
CA GLY A 203 15.16 23.79 2.71
C GLY A 203 14.60 22.64 3.53
N GLY A 204 13.44 22.80 4.15
CA GLY A 204 12.70 21.72 4.80
C GLY A 204 11.83 20.93 3.83
N TYR A 205 11.38 19.75 4.26
CA TYR A 205 10.57 18.87 3.42
C TYR A 205 9.11 19.30 3.27
N GLY A 206 8.53 19.89 4.32
CA GLY A 206 7.11 20.26 4.28
C GLY A 206 6.15 19.06 4.26
N PHE A 207 6.55 17.89 4.74
CA PHE A 207 5.76 16.66 4.63
C PHE A 207 4.31 16.77 5.13
N PHE A 208 3.41 16.10 4.42
CA PHE A 208 2.13 15.63 4.91
C PHE A 208 2.34 14.27 5.57
N THR A 209 1.69 14.07 6.71
CA THR A 209 1.57 12.72 7.28
C THR A 209 0.69 11.88 6.35
N PRO A 210 1.08 10.64 6.01
CA PRO A 210 0.30 9.82 5.09
C PRO A 210 -1.04 9.42 5.71
N SER A 211 -2.09 9.46 4.90
CA SER A 211 -3.35 8.76 5.16
C SER A 211 -3.24 7.30 4.70
N SER A 212 -4.12 6.44 5.20
CA SER A 212 -4.12 5.01 4.86
C SER A 212 -5.53 4.47 4.70
N THR A 213 -5.72 3.58 3.71
CA THR A 213 -6.88 2.71 3.60
C THR A 213 -6.48 1.30 4.01
N TYR A 214 -7.40 0.57 4.65
CA TYR A 214 -7.13 -0.77 5.16
C TYR A 214 -8.04 -1.77 4.46
N HIS A 215 -7.44 -2.72 3.74
CA HIS A 215 -8.18 -3.80 3.10
C HIS A 215 -8.08 -5.11 3.87
N ARG A 216 -9.10 -5.94 3.71
CA ARG A 216 -9.14 -7.30 4.27
C ARG A 216 -8.29 -8.23 3.41
N PHE A 217 -7.58 -9.14 4.06
CA PHE A 217 -6.88 -10.21 3.36
C PHE A 217 -7.86 -11.17 2.68
N ILE A 218 -7.55 -11.51 1.42
CA ILE A 218 -8.20 -12.63 0.74
C ILE A 218 -7.48 -13.91 1.19
N PRO A 219 -8.19 -14.93 1.67
CA PRO A 219 -7.56 -16.20 1.97
C PRO A 219 -7.06 -16.87 0.69
N GLY A 220 -6.04 -17.72 0.82
CA GLY A 220 -5.63 -18.61 -0.27
C GLY A 220 -6.73 -19.61 -0.62
N LEU A 221 -6.65 -20.20 -1.81
CA LEU A 221 -7.62 -21.20 -2.27
C LEU A 221 -7.76 -22.38 -1.31
N GLN A 222 -6.70 -22.71 -0.57
CA GLN A 222 -6.67 -23.77 0.43
C GLN A 222 -6.92 -23.27 1.87
N GLY A 223 -7.48 -22.07 2.03
CA GLY A 223 -7.58 -21.38 3.31
C GLY A 223 -6.24 -20.75 3.74
N GLY A 224 -6.26 -20.01 4.86
CA GLY A 224 -5.07 -19.33 5.38
C GLY A 224 -4.54 -18.22 4.46
N LYS A 225 -3.26 -17.87 4.59
CA LYS A 225 -2.60 -16.84 3.77
C LYS A 225 -2.24 -17.39 2.39
N MET A 226 -2.42 -16.58 1.34
CA MET A 226 -1.81 -16.83 0.03
C MET A 226 -0.28 -16.84 0.16
N SER A 227 0.38 -17.86 -0.38
CA SER A 227 1.84 -17.97 -0.34
C SER A 227 2.40 -18.53 -1.64
N SER A 228 3.51 -17.96 -2.12
CA SER A 228 4.31 -18.53 -3.21
C SER A 228 4.96 -19.86 -2.81
N SER A 229 5.22 -20.08 -1.53
CA SER A 229 5.74 -21.37 -1.01
C SER A 229 4.67 -22.47 -0.96
N VAL A 230 3.39 -22.13 -1.13
CA VAL A 230 2.28 -23.08 -1.23
C VAL A 230 1.56 -22.82 -2.56
N PRO A 231 2.07 -23.36 -3.68
CA PRO A 231 1.56 -23.03 -5.02
C PRO A 231 0.05 -23.27 -5.17
N GLU A 232 -0.50 -24.31 -4.54
CA GLU A 232 -1.93 -24.64 -4.57
C GLU A 232 -2.82 -23.58 -3.88
N SER A 233 -2.24 -22.67 -3.09
CA SER A 233 -2.96 -21.59 -2.41
C SER A 233 -3.19 -20.35 -3.29
N THR A 234 -2.46 -20.25 -4.42
CA THR A 234 -2.44 -19.06 -5.29
C THR A 234 -2.66 -19.41 -6.76
N ILE A 235 -3.03 -18.41 -7.55
CA ILE A 235 -3.10 -18.50 -9.01
C ILE A 235 -2.10 -17.48 -9.55
N THR A 236 -1.16 -17.92 -10.39
CA THR A 236 -0.26 -17.00 -11.09
C THR A 236 -0.71 -16.82 -12.54
N PHE A 237 -0.33 -15.71 -13.16
CA PHE A 237 -0.76 -15.40 -14.52
C PHE A 237 -0.04 -16.25 -15.58
N THR A 238 1.07 -16.89 -15.23
CA THR A 238 1.89 -17.71 -16.14
C THR A 238 1.51 -19.19 -16.15
N GLU A 239 0.57 -19.62 -15.30
CA GLU A 239 0.20 -21.03 -15.13
C GLU A 239 -0.71 -21.58 -16.24
N PRO A 240 -0.41 -22.73 -16.86
CA PRO A 240 -1.29 -23.32 -17.87
C PRO A 240 -2.75 -23.46 -17.42
N ASP A 241 -3.70 -23.28 -18.33
CA ASP A 241 -5.15 -23.25 -18.02
C ASP A 241 -5.65 -24.50 -17.30
N ASN A 242 -5.10 -25.67 -17.62
CA ASN A 242 -5.42 -26.92 -16.94
C ASN A 242 -4.98 -26.90 -15.46
N VAL A 243 -3.85 -26.27 -15.15
CA VAL A 243 -3.35 -26.08 -13.78
C VAL A 243 -4.25 -25.10 -13.03
N VAL A 244 -4.56 -23.94 -13.62
CA VAL A 244 -5.46 -22.94 -13.03
C VAL A 244 -6.83 -23.56 -12.72
N ARG A 245 -7.42 -24.27 -13.67
CA ARG A 245 -8.68 -24.99 -13.49
C ARG A 245 -8.59 -26.00 -12.34
N LYS A 246 -7.53 -26.80 -12.29
CA LYS A 246 -7.32 -27.80 -11.24
C LYS A 246 -7.29 -27.14 -9.85
N LYS A 247 -6.59 -26.02 -9.69
CA LYS A 247 -6.51 -25.27 -8.42
C LYS A 247 -7.86 -24.74 -7.98
N VAL A 248 -8.61 -24.09 -8.88
CA VAL A 248 -9.95 -23.57 -8.57
C VAL A 248 -10.92 -24.70 -8.20
N MET A 249 -10.87 -25.82 -8.92
CA MET A 249 -11.66 -27.01 -8.61
C MET A 249 -11.26 -27.68 -7.29
N ALA A 250 -9.99 -27.56 -6.89
CA ALA A 250 -9.46 -28.06 -5.62
C ALA A 250 -9.62 -27.07 -4.44
N ALA A 251 -10.11 -25.86 -4.68
CA ALA A 251 -10.23 -24.85 -3.62
C ALA A 251 -11.16 -25.31 -2.49
N LEU A 252 -10.84 -24.90 -1.26
CA LEU A 252 -11.74 -25.04 -0.13
C LEU A 252 -13.01 -24.23 -0.33
N THR A 253 -14.08 -24.71 0.27
CA THR A 253 -15.40 -24.08 0.19
C THR A 253 -16.05 -24.03 1.57
N GLY A 254 -16.90 -23.06 1.81
CA GLY A 254 -17.79 -23.01 2.98
C GLY A 254 -19.03 -23.91 2.85
N GLY A 255 -18.97 -24.97 2.03
CA GLY A 255 -20.08 -25.90 1.85
C GLY A 255 -20.20 -26.91 2.99
N ARG A 256 -21.30 -27.68 2.98
CA ARG A 256 -21.55 -28.75 3.94
C ARG A 256 -20.90 -30.08 3.50
N PRO A 257 -20.65 -31.02 4.44
CA PRO A 257 -20.08 -32.33 4.13
C PRO A 257 -20.89 -33.15 3.13
N THR A 258 -22.22 -33.07 3.18
CA THR A 258 -23.11 -33.85 2.31
C THR A 258 -24.00 -32.97 1.43
N LEU A 259 -24.44 -33.55 0.29
CA LEU A 259 -25.37 -32.89 -0.63
C LEU A 259 -26.71 -32.56 0.03
N ALA A 260 -27.20 -33.45 0.91
CA ALA A 260 -28.45 -33.25 1.63
C ALA A 260 -28.36 -32.04 2.58
N GLU A 261 -27.30 -31.99 3.40
CA GLU A 261 -27.05 -30.86 4.31
C GLU A 261 -26.85 -29.55 3.53
N GLN A 262 -26.15 -29.57 2.39
CA GLN A 262 -25.97 -28.37 1.57
C GLN A 262 -27.30 -27.82 1.06
N LYS A 263 -28.24 -28.68 0.66
CA LYS A 263 -29.58 -28.28 0.20
C LYS A 263 -30.48 -27.79 1.32
N GLU A 264 -30.35 -28.37 2.51
CA GLU A 264 -31.19 -28.03 3.66
C GLU A 264 -30.69 -26.81 4.42
N GLN A 265 -29.37 -26.69 4.62
CA GLN A 265 -28.75 -25.69 5.49
C GLN A 265 -27.96 -24.60 4.74
N GLY A 266 -27.80 -24.74 3.42
CA GLY A 266 -26.96 -23.86 2.62
C GLY A 266 -25.47 -23.90 2.98
N GLY A 267 -24.69 -23.07 2.28
CA GLY A 267 -23.27 -22.86 2.55
C GLY A 267 -22.98 -21.61 3.38
N GLU A 268 -21.70 -21.39 3.66
CA GLU A 268 -21.15 -20.24 4.37
C GLU A 268 -20.25 -19.40 3.42
N PRO A 269 -20.82 -18.55 2.54
CA PRO A 269 -20.08 -17.73 1.58
C PRO A 269 -18.95 -16.90 2.19
N ASP A 270 -19.19 -16.28 3.36
CA ASP A 270 -18.25 -15.34 3.97
C ASP A 270 -16.99 -16.04 4.54
N ARG A 271 -17.02 -17.36 4.65
CA ARG A 271 -15.89 -18.24 5.03
C ARG A 271 -15.34 -19.04 3.86
N CYS A 272 -15.90 -18.89 2.66
CA CYS A 272 -15.59 -19.68 1.49
C CYS A 272 -14.54 -18.96 0.62
N PRO A 273 -13.28 -19.45 0.53
CA PRO A 273 -12.26 -18.82 -0.32
C PRO A 273 -12.69 -18.63 -1.77
N LEU A 274 -13.45 -19.60 -2.31
CA LEU A 274 -13.99 -19.53 -3.68
C LEU A 274 -15.02 -18.41 -3.86
N PHE A 275 -15.92 -18.19 -2.88
CA PHE A 275 -16.86 -17.08 -2.93
C PHE A 275 -16.12 -15.74 -2.80
N LEU A 276 -15.14 -15.66 -1.89
CA LEU A 276 -14.32 -14.46 -1.72
C LEU A 276 -13.52 -14.13 -2.99
N LEU A 277 -13.01 -15.12 -3.72
CA LEU A 277 -12.39 -14.90 -5.04
C LEU A 277 -13.36 -14.22 -6.03
N ASN A 278 -14.62 -14.65 -6.04
CA ASN A 278 -15.65 -14.01 -6.86
C ASN A 278 -15.93 -12.58 -6.41
N LEU A 279 -16.19 -12.38 -5.12
CA LEU A 279 -16.43 -11.07 -4.48
C LEU A 279 -15.32 -10.06 -4.79
N PHE A 280 -14.05 -10.47 -4.70
CA PHE A 280 -12.95 -9.52 -4.82
C PHE A 280 -12.49 -9.28 -6.26
N HIS A 281 -12.62 -10.28 -7.15
CA HIS A 281 -11.91 -10.24 -8.43
C HIS A 281 -12.72 -10.65 -9.65
N MET A 282 -13.64 -11.61 -9.55
CA MET A 282 -14.24 -12.25 -10.74
C MET A 282 -15.63 -11.72 -11.08
N VAL A 283 -16.37 -11.18 -10.11
CA VAL A 283 -17.72 -10.66 -10.33
C VAL A 283 -17.73 -9.18 -9.98
N ASN A 284 -17.92 -8.33 -10.99
CA ASN A 284 -17.96 -6.87 -10.84
C ASN A 284 -19.39 -6.34 -10.66
N ASP A 285 -20.42 -7.13 -11.01
CA ASP A 285 -21.82 -6.76 -10.85
C ASP A 285 -22.33 -7.19 -9.47
N ASP A 286 -22.73 -6.22 -8.65
CA ASP A 286 -23.21 -6.47 -7.28
C ASP A 286 -24.49 -7.32 -7.27
N GLY A 287 -25.32 -7.24 -8.32
CA GLY A 287 -26.54 -8.04 -8.47
C GLY A 287 -26.24 -9.53 -8.70
N GLU A 288 -25.35 -9.84 -9.64
CA GLU A 288 -24.85 -11.19 -9.91
C GLU A 288 -24.21 -11.78 -8.65
N LEU A 289 -23.40 -10.99 -7.93
CA LEU A 289 -22.76 -11.44 -6.70
C LEU A 289 -23.75 -11.69 -5.56
N ALA A 290 -24.75 -10.81 -5.41
CA ALA A 290 -25.82 -10.97 -4.43
C ALA A 290 -26.64 -12.24 -4.70
N GLU A 291 -26.93 -12.51 -5.97
CA GLU A 291 -27.64 -13.72 -6.39
C GLU A 291 -26.81 -14.98 -6.18
N LEU A 292 -25.50 -14.95 -6.51
CA LEU A 292 -24.58 -16.06 -6.20
C LEU A 292 -24.55 -16.34 -4.68
N ARG A 293 -24.53 -15.29 -3.86
CA ARG A 293 -24.56 -15.41 -2.40
C ARG A 293 -25.89 -16.01 -1.91
N ARG A 294 -27.02 -15.51 -2.41
CA ARG A 294 -28.36 -16.01 -2.07
C ARG A 294 -28.50 -17.50 -2.39
N ARG A 295 -28.19 -17.89 -3.64
CA ARG A 295 -28.26 -19.29 -4.08
C ARG A 295 -27.38 -20.22 -3.25
N CYS A 296 -26.22 -19.74 -2.78
CA CYS A 296 -25.36 -20.52 -1.89
C CYS A 296 -25.98 -20.69 -0.50
N LEU A 297 -26.53 -19.62 0.09
CA LEU A 297 -27.18 -19.63 1.41
C LEU A 297 -28.46 -20.45 1.44
N GLU A 298 -29.20 -20.48 0.33
CA GLU A 298 -30.47 -21.21 0.23
C GLU A 298 -30.28 -22.66 -0.26
N GLY A 299 -29.05 -23.12 -0.46
CA GLY A 299 -28.78 -24.47 -0.92
C GLY A 299 -29.19 -24.73 -2.38
N GLU A 300 -29.45 -23.69 -3.17
CA GLU A 300 -29.75 -23.76 -4.61
C GLU A 300 -28.47 -23.92 -5.46
N MET A 301 -27.32 -23.49 -4.94
CA MET A 301 -26.01 -23.59 -5.59
C MET A 301 -25.12 -24.64 -4.90
N MET A 302 -24.73 -25.67 -5.65
CA MET A 302 -23.80 -26.70 -5.16
C MET A 302 -22.35 -26.26 -5.35
N CYS A 303 -21.48 -26.57 -4.39
CA CYS A 303 -20.07 -26.18 -4.44
C CYS A 303 -19.35 -26.65 -5.71
N GLY A 304 -19.66 -27.85 -6.20
CA GLY A 304 -19.08 -28.37 -7.45
C GLY A 304 -19.49 -27.58 -8.69
N GLN A 305 -20.73 -27.07 -8.74
CA GLN A 305 -21.19 -26.19 -9.81
C GLN A 305 -20.55 -24.81 -9.70
N CYS A 306 -20.59 -24.21 -8.50
CA CYS A 306 -19.95 -22.92 -8.23
C CYS A 306 -18.46 -22.92 -8.61
N LYS A 307 -17.73 -24.02 -8.31
CA LYS A 307 -16.33 -24.20 -8.73
C LYS A 307 -16.15 -24.19 -10.24
N LYS A 308 -17.01 -24.89 -10.99
CA LYS A 308 -16.93 -24.91 -12.46
C LYS A 308 -17.18 -23.52 -13.04
N GLU A 309 -18.24 -22.85 -12.61
CA GLU A 309 -18.57 -21.51 -13.08
C GLU A 309 -17.49 -20.48 -12.70
N THR A 310 -16.91 -20.58 -11.50
CA THR A 310 -15.78 -19.73 -11.07
C THR A 310 -14.53 -20.03 -11.89
N ALA A 311 -14.25 -21.30 -12.19
CA ALA A 311 -13.09 -21.68 -13.00
C ALA A 311 -13.16 -21.08 -14.42
N GLU A 312 -14.35 -21.04 -15.03
CA GLU A 312 -14.51 -20.37 -16.33
C GLU A 312 -14.24 -18.86 -16.24
N ARG A 313 -14.76 -18.19 -15.21
CA ARG A 313 -14.49 -16.75 -14.98
C ARG A 313 -13.00 -16.49 -14.80
N VAL A 314 -12.32 -17.28 -13.99
CA VAL A 314 -10.88 -17.18 -13.74
C VAL A 314 -10.08 -17.41 -15.02
N LEU A 315 -10.42 -18.43 -15.81
CA LEU A 315 -9.71 -18.71 -17.07
C LEU A 315 -9.91 -17.59 -18.10
N ALA A 316 -11.13 -17.08 -18.22
CA ALA A 316 -11.40 -15.93 -19.09
C ALA A 316 -10.57 -14.72 -18.68
N PHE A 317 -10.54 -14.40 -17.38
CA PHE A 317 -9.71 -13.32 -16.84
C PHE A 317 -8.21 -13.55 -17.09
N VAL A 318 -7.67 -14.74 -16.79
CA VAL A 318 -6.23 -15.02 -16.95
C VAL A 318 -5.81 -14.92 -18.42
N ARG A 319 -6.63 -15.40 -19.36
CA ARG A 319 -6.36 -15.30 -20.81
C ARG A 319 -6.31 -13.85 -21.28
N ASP A 320 -7.35 -13.08 -20.97
CA ASP A 320 -7.40 -11.65 -21.27
C ASP A 320 -6.23 -10.88 -20.62
N PHE A 321 -5.90 -11.21 -19.38
CA PHE A 321 -4.80 -10.56 -18.67
C PHE A 321 -3.43 -10.86 -19.29
N ARG A 322 -3.19 -12.09 -19.77
CA ARG A 322 -1.96 -12.44 -20.51
C ARG A 322 -1.81 -11.62 -21.79
N GLU A 323 -2.88 -11.48 -22.56
CA GLU A 323 -2.86 -10.67 -23.79
C GLU A 323 -2.52 -9.20 -23.47
N ARG A 324 -3.06 -8.67 -22.36
CA ARG A 324 -2.70 -7.32 -21.89
C ARG A 324 -1.26 -7.21 -21.45
N MET A 325 -0.72 -8.20 -20.73
CA MET A 325 0.69 -8.24 -20.33
C MET A 325 1.61 -8.21 -21.55
N GLU A 326 1.32 -9.02 -22.57
CA GLU A 326 2.09 -9.04 -23.81
C GLU A 326 2.04 -7.68 -24.52
N ALA A 327 0.86 -7.06 -24.59
CA ALA A 327 0.68 -5.75 -25.22
C ALA A 327 1.48 -4.63 -24.53
N VAL A 328 1.75 -4.72 -23.22
CA VAL A 328 2.46 -3.68 -22.45
C VAL A 328 3.92 -4.02 -22.14
N ALA A 329 4.41 -5.19 -22.54
CA ALA A 329 5.78 -5.63 -22.23
C ALA A 329 6.85 -4.60 -22.67
N HIS A 330 6.63 -3.92 -23.80
CA HIS A 330 7.51 -2.87 -24.32
C HIS A 330 7.62 -1.62 -23.42
N LEU A 331 6.69 -1.43 -22.47
CA LEU A 331 6.71 -0.32 -21.50
C LEU A 331 7.65 -0.60 -20.32
N VAL A 332 8.02 -1.87 -20.09
CA VAL A 332 8.87 -2.26 -18.97
C VAL A 332 10.32 -1.91 -19.28
N LYS A 333 10.77 -0.76 -18.76
CA LYS A 333 12.16 -0.34 -18.80
C LYS A 333 12.83 -0.70 -17.48
N VAL A 334 13.93 -1.44 -17.59
CA VAL A 334 14.80 -1.79 -16.47
C VAL A 334 16.17 -1.24 -16.79
N GLU A 335 16.25 0.09 -16.82
CA GLU A 335 17.52 0.82 -16.88
C GLU A 335 17.90 1.29 -15.47
#